data_AF-A0A7K9XUF7-F1
#
_entry.id   AF-A0A7K9XUF7-F1
#
_cell.length_a   1.000
_cell.length_b   1.000
_cell.length_c   1.000
_cell.angle_alpha   90.00
_cell.angle_beta   90.00
_cell.angle_gamma   90.00
#
_symmetry.space_group_name_H-M   'P 1'
#
loop_
_entity.id
_entity.type
_entity.pdbx_description
1 polymer ?
#
loop_
_entity_poly.entity_id
_entity_poly.type
_entity_poly.pdbx_seq_one_letter_code
_entity_poly.pdbx_strand_id
1 'polypeptide(L)'
;SPSYFRSREANAQDKLCALPNIKSKDVPYEQRCLTSSPNLYFFASDKKSESAMIESPVPKRLSLSERGKVAVSKIVDYLRHTTSRGSEDSGLEELCNMLDPDQKDVSMDLETYHAIMKEWIEDCKRKWDDGAMEEPIASMEDLEFKMHKTTSEAKKMHMQMNVTSGSLEAFGGDVSKGDMETSDLITCVADLQYNNQKLQEENNKLKLTLEAVDETNNKLLADNEDLCQQIKSIQHSVLKAKSLEEELEEAKNNLNLSEEKKQEILCQNKQLEKENQSLIIKITSLQEENIRNSMDTDELQKKILDLSKNAAELQIQAHIYESTVVNKEASLIQKEQDIKELKLTIVECSSTIETLRTEKKKLLENMQHMQQELIANGLSFPLFSKFNSNVPEGINSLHCELELAQSSEITKTEWTSLDETLDREVLVLLQGPEYAGEKFKTVMQNLVSGRAHVN
;
A
#
# COMPACT_ATOMS: atom_id res chain seq x y z
N SER A 1 -55.25 10.20 -23.33
CA SER A 1 -55.59 11.63 -23.16
C SER A 1 -54.71 12.24 -22.08
N PRO A 2 -54.23 13.48 -22.26
CA PRO A 2 -52.83 13.78 -22.62
C PRO A 2 -52.18 14.76 -21.63
N SER A 3 -50.87 15.00 -21.64
CA SER A 3 -50.19 16.12 -22.35
C SER A 3 -48.85 16.32 -21.60
N TYR A 4 -47.71 16.62 -22.21
CA TYR A 4 -47.38 17.94 -22.74
C TYR A 4 -46.25 17.86 -23.79
N PHE A 5 -46.54 18.48 -24.93
CA PHE A 5 -45.59 18.99 -25.92
C PHE A 5 -44.82 20.19 -25.36
N ARG A 6 -43.54 20.35 -25.77
CA ARG A 6 -43.06 21.66 -26.22
C ARG A 6 -41.86 21.54 -27.17
N SER A 7 -42.12 21.85 -28.44
CA SER A 7 -41.14 22.16 -29.47
C SER A 7 -40.51 23.55 -29.24
N ARG A 8 -39.26 23.73 -29.67
CA ARG A 8 -38.73 25.04 -30.08
C ARG A 8 -37.71 24.86 -31.20
N GLU A 9 -38.11 25.28 -32.39
CA GLU A 9 -37.25 25.55 -33.55
C GLU A 9 -36.71 26.99 -33.51
N ALA A 10 -35.50 27.18 -34.02
CA ALA A 10 -34.93 28.38 -34.66
C ALA A 10 -33.54 27.96 -35.20
N ASN A 11 -33.40 27.57 -36.47
CA ASN A 11 -33.17 28.37 -37.68
C ASN A 11 -31.80 29.10 -37.79
N ALA A 12 -31.11 28.76 -38.88
CA ALA A 12 -30.05 29.45 -39.63
C ALA A 12 -28.63 29.49 -39.04
N GLN A 13 -27.67 28.81 -39.68
CA GLN A 13 -26.87 29.45 -40.75
C GLN A 13 -25.97 28.45 -41.50
N ASP A 14 -26.09 28.48 -42.83
CA ASP A 14 -25.17 27.93 -43.82
C ASP A 14 -23.70 28.31 -43.57
N LYS A 15 -22.79 27.35 -43.78
CA LYS A 15 -21.51 27.59 -44.47
C LYS A 15 -20.87 26.29 -44.96
N LEU A 16 -20.74 26.23 -46.29
CA LEU A 16 -20.07 25.20 -47.08
C LEU A 16 -18.57 25.05 -46.77
N CYS A 17 -18.11 23.80 -46.93
CA CYS A 17 -16.87 23.29 -47.55
C CYS A 17 -15.51 23.91 -47.22
N ALA A 18 -14.59 23.06 -46.75
CA ALA A 18 -13.36 22.71 -47.48
C ALA A 18 -12.59 21.58 -46.77
N LEU A 19 -12.44 20.43 -47.45
CA LEU A 19 -11.33 19.50 -47.23
C LEU A 19 -10.04 20.10 -47.82
N PRO A 20 -8.86 19.64 -47.36
CA PRO A 20 -8.06 18.93 -48.34
C PRO A 20 -7.42 17.64 -47.84
N ASN A 21 -7.44 16.71 -48.78
CA ASN A 21 -6.70 15.47 -48.92
C ASN A 21 -5.17 15.73 -48.93
N ILE A 22 -4.35 14.88 -48.30
CA ILE A 22 -2.96 14.54 -48.73
C ILE A 22 -2.47 13.26 -47.99
N LYS A 23 -2.30 12.21 -48.81
CA LYS A 23 -1.27 11.15 -48.87
C LYS A 23 -0.81 10.40 -47.62
N SER A 24 -1.00 9.09 -47.75
CA SER A 24 -0.22 7.98 -47.21
C SER A 24 1.31 8.13 -47.36
N LYS A 25 2.03 7.58 -46.37
CA LYS A 25 3.32 6.91 -46.57
C LYS A 25 3.61 5.94 -45.41
N ASP A 26 4.01 4.74 -45.79
CA ASP A 26 4.35 3.59 -44.98
C ASP A 26 5.56 3.78 -44.05
N VAL A 27 5.58 2.90 -43.05
CA VAL A 27 6.53 2.65 -41.95
C VAL A 27 7.97 2.37 -42.44
N PRO A 28 9.03 2.47 -41.60
CA PRO A 28 9.42 1.29 -40.81
C PRO A 28 9.89 1.56 -39.36
N TYR A 29 9.77 0.48 -38.61
CA TYR A 29 10.19 0.19 -37.24
C TYR A 29 11.67 0.52 -36.95
N GLU A 30 11.97 1.26 -35.88
CA GLU A 30 13.24 1.15 -35.16
C GLU A 30 13.04 1.17 -33.65
N GLN A 31 13.45 0.07 -33.04
CA GLN A 31 13.76 -0.12 -31.63
C GLN A 31 15.03 0.65 -31.29
N ARG A 32 15.02 1.50 -30.24
CA ARG A 32 16.13 1.64 -29.29
C ARG A 32 15.79 2.52 -28.06
N CYS A 33 15.76 1.85 -26.91
CA CYS A 33 16.39 2.15 -25.63
C CYS A 33 16.21 3.52 -24.91
N LEU A 34 15.74 3.38 -23.65
CA LEU A 34 16.28 3.97 -22.40
C LEU A 34 16.29 5.51 -22.24
N THR A 35 15.43 6.02 -21.35
CA THR A 35 15.74 6.98 -20.25
C THR A 35 14.60 6.83 -19.21
N SER A 36 14.81 6.49 -17.94
CA SER A 36 15.47 7.20 -16.82
C SER A 36 14.72 8.44 -16.31
N SER A 37 13.82 8.21 -15.34
CA SER A 37 13.50 9.04 -14.15
C SER A 37 12.72 10.37 -14.33
N PRO A 38 12.27 11.03 -13.23
CA PRO A 38 11.40 10.57 -12.13
C PRO A 38 10.27 11.61 -11.83
N ASN A 39 9.50 11.37 -10.76
CA ASN A 39 8.51 12.26 -10.09
C ASN A 39 7.06 12.22 -10.59
N LEU A 40 6.18 11.67 -9.74
CA LEU A 40 4.83 12.22 -9.57
C LEU A 40 4.32 11.96 -8.15
N TYR A 41 3.91 13.07 -7.53
CA TYR A 41 3.37 13.23 -6.19
C TYR A 41 2.18 12.30 -5.94
N PHE A 42 2.15 11.65 -4.78
CA PHE A 42 0.97 10.94 -4.28
C PHE A 42 0.21 11.85 -3.30
N PHE A 43 -1.07 12.08 -3.58
CA PHE A 43 -2.01 12.74 -2.67
C PHE A 43 -2.25 11.83 -1.46
N ALA A 44 -1.90 12.30 -0.26
CA ALA A 44 -2.36 11.70 0.98
C ALA A 44 -3.86 12.03 1.17
N SER A 45 -4.70 11.00 1.21
CA SER A 45 -6.09 11.10 1.66
C SER A 45 -6.16 10.58 3.09
N ASP A 46 -6.46 11.49 4.01
CA ASP A 46 -6.90 11.18 5.36
C ASP A 46 -8.15 10.30 5.33
N LYS A 47 -8.08 9.11 5.93
CA LYS A 47 -9.26 8.42 6.46
C LYS A 47 -8.99 7.92 7.86
N LYS A 48 -9.55 8.68 8.80
CA LYS A 48 -9.80 8.34 10.19
C LYS A 48 -10.77 7.15 10.24
N SER A 49 -10.33 6.04 10.82
CA SER A 49 -11.19 4.91 11.21
C SER A 49 -10.94 4.64 12.69
N GLU A 50 -11.94 5.03 13.48
CA GLU A 50 -12.08 4.74 14.90
C GLU A 50 -12.44 3.25 15.05
N SER A 51 -11.61 2.49 15.75
CA SER A 51 -11.93 1.14 16.18
C SER A 51 -11.40 0.94 17.59
N ALA A 52 -12.32 0.61 18.49
CA ALA A 52 -12.11 0.40 19.90
C ALA A 52 -11.00 -0.62 20.17
N MET A 53 -9.96 -0.20 20.88
CA MET A 53 -8.86 -1.05 21.30
C MET A 53 -9.00 -1.33 22.79
N ILE A 54 -9.22 -2.61 23.11
CA ILE A 54 -9.05 -3.17 24.45
C ILE A 54 -7.61 -2.88 24.88
N GLU A 55 -7.46 -2.21 26.02
CA GLU A 55 -6.18 -1.90 26.63
C GLU A 55 -5.37 -3.18 26.91
N SER A 56 -4.12 -3.18 26.43
CA SER A 56 -3.07 -4.09 26.83
C SER A 56 -1.91 -3.27 27.41
N PRO A 57 -1.33 -3.65 28.57
CA PRO A 57 -0.33 -2.85 29.27
C PRO A 57 1.06 -3.15 28.67
N VAL A 58 1.38 -2.47 27.57
CA VAL A 58 2.75 -2.43 27.04
C VAL A 58 3.17 -0.96 26.98
N PRO A 59 4.34 -0.57 27.54
CA PRO A 59 4.77 0.83 27.49
C PRO A 59 4.93 1.25 26.03
N LYS A 60 4.07 2.18 25.58
CA LYS A 60 4.17 2.78 24.25
C LYS A 60 5.55 3.43 24.13
N ARG A 61 6.43 2.85 23.32
CA ARG A 61 7.67 3.53 22.87
C ARG A 61 7.26 4.87 22.27
N LEU A 62 7.90 5.96 22.71
CA LEU A 62 7.72 7.29 22.15
C LEU A 62 7.84 7.18 20.62
N SER A 63 6.72 7.35 19.91
CA SER A 63 6.71 7.35 18.46
C SER A 63 7.50 8.57 18.01
N LEU A 64 8.74 8.35 17.53
CA LEU A 64 9.46 9.39 16.81
C LEU A 64 8.62 9.74 15.58
N SER A 65 7.94 10.88 15.61
CA SER A 65 7.47 11.53 14.39
C SER A 65 8.70 11.77 13.50
N GLU A 66 8.53 11.77 12.18
CA GLU A 66 9.56 11.78 11.11
C GLU A 66 10.57 12.95 11.14
N ARG A 67 10.65 13.70 12.25
CA ARG A 67 11.52 14.84 12.49
C ARG A 67 12.30 14.77 13.82
N GLY A 68 12.47 13.60 14.44
CA GLY A 68 13.42 13.40 15.55
C GLY A 68 13.25 14.30 16.78
N LYS A 69 12.09 14.94 16.95
CA LYS A 69 11.79 15.89 18.03
C LYS A 69 10.52 15.49 18.77
N VAL A 70 10.55 15.55 20.10
CA VAL A 70 9.45 15.14 21.00
C VAL A 70 9.15 16.28 21.96
N ALA A 71 7.86 16.57 22.17
CA ALA A 71 7.42 17.60 23.13
C ALA A 71 7.74 17.18 24.57
N VAL A 72 8.14 18.14 25.42
CA VAL A 72 8.54 17.89 26.81
C VAL A 72 7.40 17.29 27.63
N SER A 73 6.16 17.73 27.41
CA SER A 73 4.96 17.17 28.03
C SER A 73 4.86 15.65 27.86
N LYS A 74 5.10 15.14 26.65
CA LYS A 74 5.06 13.69 26.35
C LYS A 74 6.20 12.90 26.99
N ILE A 75 7.36 13.52 27.12
CA ILE A 75 8.53 12.91 27.79
C ILE A 75 8.24 12.79 29.29
N VAL A 76 7.75 13.86 29.91
CA VAL A 76 7.43 13.90 31.34
C VAL A 76 6.28 12.94 31.66
N ASP A 77 5.23 12.89 30.83
CA ASP A 77 4.13 11.94 30.99
C ASP A 77 4.62 10.49 30.89
N TYR A 78 5.49 10.19 29.93
CA TYR A 78 6.09 8.85 29.79
C TYR A 78 6.93 8.48 31.02
N LEU A 79 7.74 9.40 31.54
CA LEU A 79 8.52 9.20 32.75
C LEU A 79 7.63 8.99 33.98
N ARG A 80 6.55 9.76 34.10
CA ARG A 80 5.55 9.61 35.18
C ARG A 80 4.92 8.22 35.17
N HIS A 81 4.55 7.73 33.98
CA HIS A 81 3.95 6.40 33.82
C HIS A 81 4.94 5.25 34.02
N THR A 82 6.21 5.43 33.67
CA THR A 82 7.21 4.34 33.74
C THR A 82 7.90 4.24 35.09
N THR A 83 8.02 5.34 35.82
CA THR A 83 8.69 5.38 37.13
C THR A 83 7.73 5.30 38.32
N SER A 84 6.41 5.21 38.07
CA SER A 84 5.35 5.21 39.09
C SER A 84 5.46 6.38 40.08
N ARG A 85 6.03 7.50 39.64
CA ARG A 85 6.20 8.73 40.44
C ARG A 85 4.99 9.64 40.25
N GLY A 86 4.32 9.99 41.35
CA GLY A 86 3.10 10.79 41.36
C GLY A 86 3.31 12.29 41.08
N SER A 87 2.24 13.09 41.08
CA SER A 87 2.31 14.55 40.94
C SER A 87 2.97 15.27 42.12
N GLU A 88 3.27 14.56 43.21
CA GLU A 88 3.93 15.08 44.41
C GLU A 88 5.46 14.84 44.40
N ASP A 89 6.01 14.25 43.34
CA ASP A 89 7.45 14.01 43.22
C ASP A 89 8.19 15.29 42.81
N SER A 90 8.87 15.90 43.79
CA SER A 90 9.69 17.10 43.59
C SER A 90 10.83 16.91 42.58
N GLY A 91 11.32 15.68 42.41
CA GLY A 91 12.42 15.39 41.48
C GLY A 91 11.99 15.41 40.00
N LEU A 92 10.77 14.96 39.70
CA LEU A 92 10.24 14.96 38.33
C LEU A 92 9.84 16.39 37.89
N GLU A 93 9.36 17.21 38.83
CA GLU A 93 9.05 18.62 38.59
C GLU A 93 10.32 19.44 38.32
N GLU A 94 11.42 19.17 39.04
CA GLU A 94 12.72 19.78 38.78
C GLU A 94 13.27 19.41 37.40
N LEU A 95 13.14 18.14 36.99
CA LEU A 95 13.49 17.71 35.64
C LEU A 95 12.63 18.40 34.58
N CYS A 96 11.33 18.60 34.83
CA CYS A 96 10.43 19.33 33.93
C CYS A 96 10.93 20.78 33.72
N ASN A 97 11.29 21.47 34.81
CA ASN A 97 11.81 22.83 34.75
C ASN A 97 13.17 22.94 34.03
N MET A 98 14.01 21.91 34.06
CA MET A 98 15.26 21.87 33.28
C MET A 98 15.03 21.57 31.80
N LEU A 99 14.02 20.77 31.48
CA LEU A 99 13.66 20.45 30.09
C LEU A 99 12.93 21.61 29.41
N ASP A 100 12.14 22.39 30.14
CA ASP A 100 11.38 23.53 29.62
C ASP A 100 11.27 24.68 30.65
N PRO A 101 12.33 25.51 30.78
CA PRO A 101 12.36 26.62 31.75
C PRO A 101 11.27 27.67 31.53
N ASP A 102 10.77 27.77 30.29
CA ASP A 102 9.77 28.75 29.88
C ASP A 102 8.33 28.18 29.91
N GLN A 103 8.16 26.89 30.21
CA GLN A 103 6.88 26.16 30.18
C GLN A 103 6.11 26.33 28.85
N LYS A 104 6.83 26.35 27.72
CA LYS A 104 6.28 26.55 26.37
C LYS A 104 6.05 25.25 25.58
N ASP A 105 6.26 24.10 26.22
CA ASP A 105 6.24 22.75 25.66
C ASP A 105 7.09 22.62 24.38
N VAL A 106 8.36 22.99 24.51
CA VAL A 106 9.29 23.00 23.37
C VAL A 106 9.55 21.58 22.88
N SER A 107 9.52 21.37 21.56
CA SER A 107 9.89 20.09 20.96
C SER A 107 11.42 19.92 20.97
N MET A 108 11.89 18.90 21.67
CA MET A 108 13.30 18.65 21.93
C MET A 108 13.82 17.45 21.12
N ASP A 109 15.05 17.55 20.59
CA ASP A 109 15.71 16.43 19.94
C ASP A 109 16.38 15.48 20.95
N LEU A 110 16.78 14.30 20.47
CA LEU A 110 17.35 13.25 21.31
C LEU A 110 18.68 13.66 21.97
N GLU A 111 19.49 14.47 21.28
CA GLU A 111 20.81 14.89 21.77
C GLU A 111 20.67 15.89 22.92
N THR A 112 19.75 16.86 22.78
CA THR A 112 19.41 17.82 23.83
C THR A 112 18.80 17.11 25.04
N TYR A 113 17.92 16.13 24.82
CA TYR A 113 17.36 15.32 25.90
C TYR A 113 18.44 14.55 26.67
N HIS A 114 19.38 13.91 25.97
CA HIS A 114 20.49 13.20 26.64
C HIS A 114 21.41 14.14 27.41
N ALA A 115 21.68 15.35 26.90
CA ALA A 115 22.49 16.34 27.60
C ALA A 115 21.85 16.77 28.92
N ILE A 116 20.56 17.12 28.90
CA ILE A 116 19.82 17.56 30.10
C ILE A 116 19.63 16.40 31.09
N MET A 117 19.32 15.20 30.59
CA MET A 117 19.19 14.02 31.45
C MET A 117 20.50 13.67 32.15
N LYS A 118 21.64 13.83 31.46
CA LYS A 118 22.96 13.62 32.06
C LYS A 118 23.25 14.64 33.16
N GLU A 119 22.95 15.92 32.91
CA GLU A 119 23.09 16.99 33.90
C GLU A 119 22.20 16.75 35.13
N TRP A 120 20.96 16.32 34.93
CA TRP A 120 20.05 15.99 36.04
C TRP A 120 20.52 14.79 36.85
N ILE A 121 21.06 13.74 36.21
CA ILE A 121 21.63 12.59 36.92
C ILE A 121 22.85 13.02 37.74
N GLU A 122 23.69 13.90 37.19
CA GLU A 122 24.83 14.48 37.92
C GLU A 122 24.36 15.35 39.10
N ASP A 123 23.29 16.13 38.93
CA ASP A 123 22.72 16.94 40.01
C ASP A 123 22.09 16.09 41.12
N CYS A 124 21.38 15.01 40.76
CA CYS A 124 20.89 14.01 41.69
C CYS A 124 22.03 13.37 42.49
N LYS A 125 23.16 13.07 41.84
CA LYS A 125 24.35 12.52 42.52
C LYS A 125 24.97 13.53 43.49
N ARG A 126 25.04 14.82 43.11
CA ARG A 126 25.54 15.87 44.00
C ARG A 126 24.65 16.06 45.23
N LYS A 127 23.33 16.06 45.06
CA LYS A 127 22.37 16.14 46.19
C LYS A 127 22.44 14.93 47.12
N TRP A 128 22.77 13.75 46.60
CA TRP A 128 22.99 12.56 47.41
C TRP A 128 24.28 12.64 48.24
N ASP A 129 25.36 13.18 47.67
CA ASP A 129 26.63 13.39 48.38
C ASP A 129 26.53 14.48 49.47
N ASP A 130 25.75 15.55 49.22
CA ASP A 130 25.58 16.66 50.18
C ASP A 130 24.58 16.34 51.31
N GLY A 131 23.73 15.31 51.12
CA GLY A 131 22.72 14.85 52.08
C GLY A 131 23.20 13.80 53.08
N ALA A 132 24.43 13.30 52.96
CA ALA A 132 24.97 12.20 53.79
C ALA A 132 25.44 12.62 55.20
N MET A 133 24.98 13.75 55.74
CA MET A 133 25.29 14.20 57.11
C MET A 133 24.15 14.03 58.11
N GLU A 134 23.03 13.41 57.73
CA GLU A 134 22.04 12.93 58.70
C GLU A 134 21.80 11.42 58.54
N GLU A 135 22.42 10.67 59.44
CA GLU A 135 22.08 9.28 59.80
C GLU A 135 20.58 9.15 60.14
N PRO A 136 19.92 7.98 59.92
CA PRO A 136 20.26 6.78 60.69
C PRO A 136 20.11 5.39 60.00
N ILE A 137 21.08 4.54 60.36
CA ILE A 137 20.98 3.09 60.67
C ILE A 137 21.10 2.04 59.53
N ALA A 138 22.16 1.25 59.71
CA ALA A 138 22.37 -0.18 59.44
C ALA A 138 22.70 -0.67 58.03
N SER A 139 23.96 -1.10 57.86
CA SER A 139 24.33 -2.45 57.40
C SER A 139 25.86 -2.50 57.30
N MET A 140 26.56 -2.81 58.40
CA MET A 140 27.23 -4.10 58.60
C MET A 140 28.34 -4.38 57.57
N GLU A 141 29.46 -3.66 57.68
CA GLU A 141 30.77 -4.06 57.10
C GLU A 141 31.88 -3.13 57.64
N ASP A 142 32.08 -3.12 58.97
CA ASP A 142 33.38 -2.74 59.53
C ASP A 142 33.55 -3.35 60.93
N LEU A 143 33.86 -4.65 60.96
CA LEU A 143 34.31 -5.32 62.17
C LEU A 143 35.45 -6.27 61.83
N GLU A 144 36.54 -5.75 61.30
CA GLU A 144 37.77 -6.55 61.21
C GLU A 144 39.05 -5.71 61.28
N PHE A 145 39.12 -4.73 62.19
CA PHE A 145 40.43 -4.14 62.55
C PHE A 145 40.49 -3.64 63.99
N LYS A 146 40.26 -4.52 64.97
CA LYS A 146 40.73 -4.27 66.34
C LYS A 146 40.89 -5.59 67.09
N MET A 147 42.06 -5.76 67.73
CA MET A 147 42.44 -6.87 68.62
C MET A 147 42.87 -8.12 67.82
N HIS A 148 44.13 -8.55 67.77
CA HIS A 148 45.11 -8.70 68.83
C HIS A 148 46.55 -8.51 68.28
N LYS A 149 47.08 -7.29 68.34
CA LYS A 149 48.54 -7.09 68.45
C LYS A 149 48.88 -7.02 69.93
N THR A 150 48.63 -8.10 70.65
CA THR A 150 49.32 -8.35 71.92
C THR A 150 50.67 -8.92 71.55
N THR A 151 51.65 -8.03 71.50
CA THR A 151 53.03 -8.30 71.92
C THR A 151 53.05 -9.40 72.98
N SER A 152 53.29 -10.63 72.55
CA SER A 152 53.73 -11.69 73.45
C SER A 152 55.24 -11.53 73.55
N GLU A 153 55.65 -10.53 74.34
CA GLU A 153 56.94 -10.52 75.01
C GLU A 153 56.94 -11.73 75.94
N ALA A 154 57.26 -12.90 75.37
CA ALA A 154 57.61 -14.07 76.15
C ALA A 154 59.00 -13.82 76.74
N LYS A 155 59.00 -13.08 77.86
CA LYS A 155 59.78 -13.38 79.07
C LYS A 155 61.13 -14.03 78.77
N LYS A 156 62.06 -13.22 78.27
CA LYS A 156 63.46 -13.37 78.68
C LYS A 156 63.44 -13.13 80.18
N MET A 157 63.34 -14.22 80.95
CA MET A 157 63.37 -14.20 82.40
C MET A 157 64.79 -13.77 82.79
N HIS A 158 65.02 -12.46 82.80
CA HIS A 158 66.17 -11.87 83.45
C HIS A 158 65.96 -12.16 84.93
N MET A 159 66.60 -13.21 85.45
CA MET A 159 66.81 -13.36 86.89
C MET A 159 67.71 -12.20 87.32
N GLN A 160 67.12 -11.03 87.50
CA GLN A 160 67.67 -9.97 88.33
C GLN A 160 67.48 -10.41 89.78
N MET A 161 68.36 -11.29 90.26
CA MET A 161 68.50 -11.56 91.68
C MET A 161 69.31 -10.40 92.26
N ASN A 162 68.58 -9.47 92.88
CA ASN A 162 69.16 -8.41 93.68
C ASN A 162 69.94 -9.03 94.84
N VAL A 163 71.25 -8.86 94.80
CA VAL A 163 72.17 -9.07 95.91
C VAL A 163 71.69 -8.20 97.07
N THR A 164 71.14 -8.83 98.12
CA THR A 164 71.01 -8.21 99.44
C THR A 164 71.86 -9.03 100.39
N SER A 165 73.11 -8.60 100.57
CA SER A 165 73.98 -9.05 101.65
C SER A 165 73.35 -8.66 102.98
N GLY A 166 72.60 -9.58 103.59
CA GLY A 166 72.06 -9.47 104.94
C GLY A 166 72.93 -10.28 105.89
N SER A 167 73.77 -9.56 106.62
CA SER A 167 74.56 -10.03 107.76
C SER A 167 73.72 -10.81 108.78
N LEU A 168 74.20 -11.97 109.23
CA LEU A 168 73.87 -12.50 110.54
C LEU A 168 75.05 -13.34 111.05
N GLU A 169 75.88 -12.67 111.85
CA GLU A 169 76.83 -13.29 112.77
C GLU A 169 76.06 -14.08 113.85
N ALA A 170 76.43 -15.35 114.03
CA ALA A 170 76.33 -16.19 115.24
C ALA A 170 76.56 -17.63 114.74
N PHE A 171 77.65 -18.33 115.06
CA PHE A 171 78.22 -18.58 116.37
C PHE A 171 79.74 -18.73 116.26
N GLY A 172 80.46 -18.02 117.12
CA GLY A 172 81.76 -18.47 117.62
C GLY A 172 81.57 -19.38 118.84
N GLY A 173 82.48 -20.33 119.00
CA GLY A 173 82.56 -21.29 120.12
C GLY A 173 82.27 -22.71 119.64
N ASP A 174 83.12 -23.72 119.83
CA ASP A 174 84.36 -23.86 120.57
C ASP A 174 85.24 -24.91 119.88
N VAL A 175 86.55 -24.83 120.11
CA VAL A 175 87.54 -25.82 119.69
C VAL A 175 87.27 -27.15 120.39
N SER A 176 86.56 -28.08 119.74
CA SER A 176 86.54 -29.49 120.13
C SER A 176 87.75 -30.20 119.52
N LYS A 177 88.87 -30.11 120.23
CA LYS A 177 90.04 -30.96 120.05
C LYS A 177 89.67 -32.36 120.51
N GLY A 178 89.34 -33.24 119.56
CA GLY A 178 89.12 -34.66 119.79
C GLY A 178 88.62 -35.35 118.53
N ASP A 179 89.54 -35.89 117.73
CA ASP A 179 89.35 -36.90 116.67
C ASP A 179 88.02 -36.89 115.91
N MET A 180 87.67 -35.76 115.29
CA MET A 180 87.05 -35.85 113.97
C MET A 180 88.22 -35.94 113.00
N GLU A 181 88.65 -37.17 112.74
CA GLU A 181 89.82 -37.50 111.94
C GLU A 181 89.76 -36.70 110.63
N THR A 182 90.82 -35.99 110.26
CA THR A 182 90.98 -35.25 108.98
C THR A 182 90.42 -36.00 107.76
N SER A 183 90.36 -37.33 107.87
CA SER A 183 89.65 -38.29 107.00
C SER A 183 88.18 -37.96 106.71
N ASP A 184 87.35 -37.58 107.68
CA ASP A 184 85.91 -37.31 107.48
C ASP A 184 85.67 -36.02 106.68
N LEU A 185 86.47 -34.98 106.93
CA LEU A 185 86.45 -33.74 106.16
C LEU A 185 86.95 -33.96 104.72
N ILE A 186 88.02 -34.74 104.54
CA ILE A 186 88.53 -35.13 103.22
C ILE A 186 87.45 -35.91 102.44
N THR A 187 86.74 -36.84 103.10
CA THR A 187 85.64 -37.61 102.49
C THR A 187 84.49 -36.71 102.06
N CYS A 188 84.06 -35.78 102.93
CA CYS A 188 83.02 -34.80 102.60
C CYS A 188 83.43 -33.90 101.42
N VAL A 189 84.69 -33.45 101.37
CA VAL A 189 85.22 -32.66 100.25
C VAL A 189 85.25 -33.47 98.95
N ALA A 190 85.65 -34.74 99.01
CA ALA A 190 85.66 -35.63 97.84
C ALA A 190 84.26 -35.88 97.28
N ASP A 191 83.27 -36.11 98.14
CA ASP A 191 81.86 -36.26 97.75
C ASP A 191 81.30 -34.99 97.14
N LEU A 192 81.61 -33.81 97.71
CA LEU A 192 81.21 -32.53 97.14
C LEU A 192 81.86 -32.27 95.77
N GLN A 193 83.14 -32.59 95.61
CA GLN A 193 83.85 -32.49 94.32
C GLN A 193 83.23 -33.42 93.27
N TYR A 194 82.94 -34.67 93.65
CA TYR A 194 82.26 -35.63 92.80
C TYR A 194 80.85 -35.14 92.41
N ASN A 195 80.07 -34.64 93.37
CA ASN A 195 78.75 -34.08 93.13
C ASN A 195 78.80 -32.84 92.23
N ASN A 196 79.81 -31.98 92.40
CA ASN A 196 80.00 -30.80 91.55
C ASN A 196 80.35 -31.19 90.10
N GLN A 197 81.27 -32.15 89.91
CA GLN A 197 81.60 -32.71 88.60
C GLN A 197 80.37 -33.32 87.92
N LYS A 198 79.59 -34.11 88.66
CA LYS A 198 78.33 -34.70 88.16
C LYS A 198 77.31 -33.63 87.77
N LEU A 199 77.16 -32.57 88.57
CA LEU A 199 76.30 -31.43 88.23
C LEU A 199 76.79 -30.68 87.00
N GLN A 200 78.10 -30.57 86.80
CA GLN A 200 78.68 -29.92 85.62
C GLN A 200 78.45 -30.75 84.35
N GLU A 201 78.57 -32.08 84.44
CA GLU A 201 78.23 -32.99 83.35
C GLU A 201 76.74 -32.92 82.97
N GLU A 202 75.84 -32.94 83.96
CA GLU A 202 74.41 -32.77 83.71
C GLU A 202 74.09 -31.38 83.16
N ASN A 203 74.75 -30.31 83.63
CA ASN A 203 74.60 -28.97 83.04
C ASN A 203 75.05 -28.92 81.58
N ASN A 204 76.17 -29.56 81.23
CA ASN A 204 76.64 -29.64 79.84
C ASN A 204 75.65 -30.43 78.96
N LYS A 205 75.09 -31.52 79.49
CA LYS A 205 74.08 -32.32 78.80
C LYS A 205 72.80 -31.52 78.58
N LEU A 206 72.31 -30.81 79.61
CA LEU A 206 71.16 -29.91 79.50
C LEU A 206 71.39 -28.82 78.47
N LYS A 207 72.59 -28.23 78.43
CA LYS A 207 72.96 -27.22 77.44
C LYS A 207 72.91 -27.76 76.01
N LEU A 208 73.48 -28.94 75.76
CA LEU A 208 73.40 -29.58 74.44
C LEU A 208 71.96 -29.91 74.04
N THR A 209 71.14 -30.39 74.99
CA THR A 209 69.71 -30.64 74.71
C THR A 209 68.96 -29.34 74.43
N LEU A 210 69.30 -28.25 75.13
CA LEU A 210 68.71 -26.94 74.90
C LEU A 210 69.08 -26.42 73.50
N GLU A 211 70.36 -26.48 73.11
CA GLU A 211 70.82 -26.09 71.77
C GLU A 211 70.13 -26.92 70.66
N ALA A 212 69.95 -28.24 70.87
CA ALA A 212 69.22 -29.10 69.93
C ALA A 212 67.72 -28.73 69.86
N VAL A 213 67.11 -28.36 70.97
CA VAL A 213 65.71 -27.88 71.01
C VAL A 213 65.59 -26.52 70.34
N ASP A 214 66.53 -25.60 70.55
CA ASP A 214 66.54 -24.29 69.90
C ASP A 214 66.68 -24.41 68.38
N GLU A 215 67.57 -25.29 67.88
CA GLU A 215 67.73 -25.55 66.45
C GLU A 215 66.45 -26.13 65.82
N THR A 216 65.82 -27.09 66.49
CA THR A 216 64.54 -27.66 66.02
C THR A 216 63.41 -26.64 66.05
N ASN A 217 63.36 -25.76 67.05
CA ASN A 217 62.38 -24.67 67.13
C ASN A 217 62.59 -23.61 66.04
N ASN A 218 63.83 -23.23 65.75
CA ASN A 218 64.14 -22.30 64.64
C ASN A 218 63.72 -22.89 63.28
N LYS A 219 63.95 -24.19 63.07
CA LYS A 219 63.48 -24.88 61.87
C LYS A 219 61.95 -24.88 61.77
N LEU A 220 61.24 -25.19 62.85
CA LEU A 220 59.77 -25.14 62.88
C LEU A 220 59.23 -23.73 62.62
N LEU A 221 59.92 -22.69 63.12
CA LEU A 221 59.53 -21.31 62.87
C LEU A 221 59.67 -20.95 61.38
N ALA A 222 60.77 -21.37 60.73
CA ALA A 222 60.96 -21.19 59.29
C ALA A 222 59.92 -21.95 58.46
N ASP A 223 59.62 -23.20 58.82
CA ASP A 223 58.57 -24.00 58.17
C ASP A 223 57.19 -23.34 58.33
N ASN A 224 56.90 -22.74 59.48
CA ASN A 224 55.65 -22.02 59.73
C ASN A 224 55.54 -20.73 58.91
N GLU A 225 56.64 -20.00 58.73
CA GLU A 225 56.69 -18.81 57.86
C GLU A 225 56.46 -19.19 56.39
N ASP A 226 57.08 -20.27 55.91
CA ASP A 226 56.87 -20.77 54.56
C ASP A 226 55.41 -21.23 54.34
N LEU A 227 54.83 -21.99 55.27
CA LEU A 227 53.42 -22.37 55.23
C LEU A 227 52.49 -21.15 55.22
N CYS A 228 52.79 -20.13 56.03
CA CYS A 228 52.04 -18.88 56.01
C CYS A 228 52.12 -18.18 54.65
N GLN A 229 53.28 -18.17 54.00
CA GLN A 229 53.43 -17.61 52.65
C GLN A 229 52.70 -18.44 51.59
N GLN A 230 52.72 -19.77 51.70
CA GLN A 230 51.95 -20.68 50.85
C GLN A 230 50.44 -20.42 50.98
N ILE A 231 49.93 -20.27 52.21
CA ILE A 231 48.51 -19.95 52.45
C ILE A 231 48.11 -18.64 51.78
N LYS A 232 48.93 -17.58 51.91
CA LYS A 232 48.66 -16.29 51.24
C LYS A 232 48.63 -16.41 49.72
N SER A 233 49.56 -17.18 49.14
CA SER A 233 49.60 -17.44 47.70
C SER A 233 48.35 -18.20 47.23
N ILE A 234 47.95 -19.24 47.96
CA ILE A 234 46.73 -20.01 47.67
C ILE A 234 45.49 -19.12 47.79
N GLN A 235 45.38 -18.29 48.83
CA GLN A 235 44.27 -17.36 49.00
C GLN A 235 44.17 -16.37 47.83
N HIS A 236 45.29 -15.78 47.41
CA HIS A 236 45.33 -14.91 46.23
C HIS A 236 44.90 -15.64 44.96
N SER A 237 45.36 -16.89 44.75
CA SER A 237 44.95 -17.72 43.61
C SER A 237 43.46 -18.04 43.64
N VAL A 238 42.88 -18.30 44.82
CA VAL A 238 41.44 -18.58 44.98
C VAL A 238 40.60 -17.35 44.64
N LEU A 239 41.00 -16.15 45.10
CA LEU A 239 40.32 -14.90 44.75
C LEU A 239 40.34 -14.66 43.24
N LYS A 240 41.49 -14.89 42.59
CA LYS A 240 41.60 -14.80 41.14
C LYS A 240 40.70 -15.80 40.42
N ALA A 241 40.60 -17.03 40.92
CA ALA A 241 39.72 -18.05 40.35
C ALA A 241 38.24 -17.66 40.44
N LYS A 242 37.80 -17.08 41.57
CA LYS A 242 36.43 -16.57 41.75
C LYS A 242 36.09 -15.44 40.76
N SER A 243 36.99 -14.48 40.59
CA SER A 243 36.81 -13.40 39.60
C SER A 243 36.67 -13.95 38.18
N LEU A 244 37.46 -14.97 37.80
CA LEU A 244 37.35 -15.59 36.48
C LEU A 244 36.06 -16.41 36.32
N GLU A 245 35.54 -16.99 37.41
CA GLU A 245 34.25 -17.69 37.42
C GLU A 245 33.09 -16.71 37.17
N GLU A 246 33.13 -15.53 37.79
CA GLU A 246 32.17 -14.44 37.56
C GLU A 246 32.22 -13.93 36.10
N GLU A 247 33.43 -13.68 35.57
CA GLU A 247 33.62 -13.28 34.16
C GLU A 247 33.09 -14.35 33.18
N LEU A 248 33.28 -15.64 33.51
CA LEU A 248 32.77 -16.74 32.69
C LEU A 248 31.24 -16.78 32.68
N GLU A 249 30.61 -16.61 33.84
CA GLU A 249 29.14 -16.63 33.92
C GLU A 249 28.54 -15.39 33.23
N GLU A 250 29.18 -14.22 33.32
CA GLU A 250 28.79 -13.04 32.53
C GLU A 250 28.91 -13.30 31.01
N ALA A 251 30.04 -13.88 30.56
CA ALA A 251 30.24 -14.21 29.16
C ALA A 251 29.19 -15.21 28.64
N LYS A 252 28.82 -16.20 29.47
CA LYS A 252 27.76 -17.17 29.18
C LYS A 252 26.38 -16.51 29.08
N ASN A 253 26.06 -15.59 29.98
CA ASN A 253 24.82 -14.82 29.91
C ASN A 253 24.75 -13.95 28.64
N ASN A 254 25.86 -13.30 28.28
CA ASN A 254 25.96 -12.51 27.05
C ASN A 254 25.82 -13.37 25.79
N LEU A 255 26.41 -14.56 25.78
CA LEU A 255 26.27 -15.53 24.70
C LEU A 255 24.80 -15.96 24.52
N ASN A 256 24.12 -16.31 25.63
CA ASN A 256 22.71 -16.70 25.61
C ASN A 256 21.83 -15.57 25.06
N LEU A 257 22.02 -14.33 25.53
CA LEU A 257 21.28 -13.16 25.03
C LEU A 257 21.53 -12.92 23.54
N SER A 258 22.78 -13.06 23.08
CA SER A 258 23.11 -12.92 21.67
C SER A 258 22.49 -14.03 20.82
N GLU A 259 22.40 -15.25 21.35
CA GLU A 259 21.73 -16.36 20.68
C GLU A 259 20.22 -16.15 20.58
N GLU A 260 19.57 -15.66 21.64
CA GLU A 260 18.15 -15.30 21.62
C GLU A 260 17.85 -14.23 20.57
N LYS A 261 18.65 -13.16 20.51
CA LYS A 261 18.52 -12.11 19.48
C LYS A 261 18.71 -12.67 18.07
N LYS A 262 19.67 -13.58 17.89
CA LYS A 262 19.87 -14.29 16.60
C LYS A 262 18.61 -15.07 16.21
N GLN A 263 17.99 -15.79 17.14
CA GLN A 263 16.75 -16.54 16.87
C GLN A 263 15.57 -15.60 16.57
N GLU A 264 15.45 -14.48 17.26
CA GLU A 264 14.43 -13.47 16.98
C GLU A 264 14.56 -12.91 15.55
N ILE A 265 15.77 -12.50 15.15
CA ILE A 265 16.05 -12.01 13.81
C ILE A 265 15.76 -13.09 12.75
N LEU A 266 16.11 -14.35 13.02
CA LEU A 266 15.79 -15.47 12.12
C LEU A 266 14.27 -15.65 11.94
N CYS A 267 13.50 -15.57 13.03
CA CYS A 267 12.04 -15.64 12.98
C CYS A 267 11.44 -14.47 12.19
N GLN A 268 11.93 -13.25 12.41
CA GLN A 268 11.51 -12.05 11.67
C GLN A 268 11.82 -12.17 10.17
N ASN A 269 13.03 -12.61 9.81
CA ASN A 269 13.41 -12.83 8.41
C ASN A 269 12.51 -13.87 7.73
N LYS A 270 12.21 -14.98 8.41
CA LYS A 270 11.30 -16.01 7.89
C LYS A 270 9.88 -15.47 7.69
N GLN A 271 9.43 -14.55 8.52
CA GLN A 271 8.12 -13.91 8.36
C GLN A 271 8.12 -12.96 7.16
N LEU A 272 9.13 -12.09 7.05
CA LEU A 272 9.29 -11.18 5.89
C LEU A 272 9.42 -11.94 4.57
N GLU A 273 10.08 -13.11 4.57
CA GLU A 273 10.17 -13.96 3.39
C GLU A 273 8.79 -14.47 2.94
N LYS A 274 7.92 -14.88 3.87
CA LYS A 274 6.53 -15.27 3.55
C LYS A 274 5.71 -14.10 3.03
N GLU A 275 5.85 -12.92 3.62
CA GLU A 275 5.17 -11.70 3.16
C GLU A 275 5.62 -11.31 1.76
N ASN A 276 6.93 -11.36 1.48
CA ASN A 276 7.48 -11.14 0.15
C ASN A 276 6.93 -12.14 -0.87
N GLN A 277 6.87 -13.43 -0.53
CA GLN A 277 6.27 -14.45 -1.40
C GLN A 277 4.78 -14.17 -1.67
N SER A 278 4.02 -13.76 -0.64
CA SER A 278 2.60 -13.38 -0.79
C SER A 278 2.43 -12.16 -1.70
N LEU A 279 3.26 -11.14 -1.54
CA LEU A 279 3.26 -9.94 -2.39
C LEU A 279 3.60 -10.28 -3.85
N ILE A 280 4.59 -11.15 -4.08
CA ILE A 280 4.93 -11.63 -5.43
C ILE A 280 3.72 -12.31 -6.07
N ILE A 281 3.03 -13.20 -5.35
CA ILE A 281 1.81 -13.86 -5.86
C ILE A 281 0.73 -12.82 -6.20
N LYS A 282 0.54 -11.79 -5.35
CA LYS A 282 -0.45 -10.75 -5.60
C LYS A 282 -0.10 -9.90 -6.82
N ILE A 283 1.18 -9.56 -7.01
CA ILE A 283 1.68 -8.84 -8.18
C ILE A 283 1.38 -9.66 -9.45
N THR A 284 1.71 -10.95 -9.47
CA THR A 284 1.45 -11.83 -10.62
C THR A 284 -0.04 -11.91 -10.94
N SER A 285 -0.89 -12.08 -9.93
CA SER A 285 -2.36 -12.11 -10.13
C SER A 285 -2.90 -10.81 -10.72
N LEU A 286 -2.40 -9.64 -10.28
CA LEU A 286 -2.78 -8.34 -10.83
C LEU A 286 -2.26 -8.14 -12.26
N GLN A 287 -1.06 -8.64 -12.56
CA GLN A 287 -0.52 -8.61 -13.93
C GLN A 287 -1.36 -9.45 -14.89
N GLU A 288 -1.80 -10.64 -14.47
CA GLU A 288 -2.71 -11.48 -15.26
C GLU A 288 -4.07 -10.82 -15.50
N GLU A 289 -4.62 -10.13 -14.49
CA GLU A 289 -5.87 -9.38 -14.63
C GLU A 289 -5.72 -8.19 -15.59
N ASN A 290 -4.59 -7.48 -15.52
CA ASN A 290 -4.31 -6.38 -16.44
C ASN A 290 -4.20 -6.87 -17.89
N ILE A 291 -3.54 -8.02 -18.12
CA ILE A 291 -3.47 -8.65 -19.45
C ILE A 291 -4.88 -8.99 -19.96
N ARG A 292 -5.74 -9.60 -19.12
CA ARG A 292 -7.13 -9.89 -19.51
C ARG A 292 -7.90 -8.62 -19.85
N ASN A 293 -7.83 -7.59 -19.02
CA ASN A 293 -8.52 -6.32 -19.25
C ASN A 293 -8.03 -5.63 -20.54
N SER A 294 -6.74 -5.74 -20.87
CA SER A 294 -6.18 -5.25 -22.13
C SER A 294 -6.80 -5.99 -23.32
N MET A 295 -6.90 -7.32 -23.25
CA MET A 295 -7.50 -8.12 -24.32
C MET A 295 -8.99 -7.78 -24.53
N ASP A 296 -9.75 -7.63 -23.44
CA ASP A 296 -11.17 -7.25 -23.51
C ASP A 296 -11.34 -5.84 -24.10
N THR A 297 -10.44 -4.91 -23.76
CA THR A 297 -10.41 -3.56 -24.32
C THR A 297 -10.15 -3.59 -25.82
N ASP A 298 -9.19 -4.39 -26.29
CA ASP A 298 -8.89 -4.54 -27.72
C ASP A 298 -10.09 -5.14 -28.49
N GLU A 299 -10.79 -6.12 -27.91
CA GLU A 299 -12.00 -6.69 -28.50
C GLU A 299 -13.13 -5.65 -28.61
N LEU A 300 -13.34 -4.86 -27.55
CA LEU A 300 -14.32 -3.76 -27.56
C LEU A 300 -13.97 -2.68 -28.59
N GLN A 301 -12.69 -2.31 -28.70
CA GLN A 301 -12.24 -1.36 -29.72
C GLN A 301 -12.53 -1.87 -31.14
N LYS A 302 -12.28 -3.15 -31.40
CA LYS A 302 -12.63 -3.77 -32.69
C LYS A 302 -14.14 -3.70 -32.95
N LYS A 303 -14.98 -4.02 -31.97
CA LYS A 303 -16.45 -3.91 -32.09
C LYS A 303 -16.89 -2.46 -32.35
N ILE A 304 -16.28 -1.48 -31.69
CA ILE A 304 -16.56 -0.06 -31.91
C ILE A 304 -16.22 0.35 -33.35
N LEU A 305 -15.07 -0.09 -33.87
CA LEU A 305 -14.68 0.18 -35.26
C LEU A 305 -15.64 -0.44 -36.27
N ASP A 306 -16.04 -1.70 -36.07
CA ASP A 306 -16.99 -2.39 -36.94
C ASP A 306 -18.37 -1.69 -36.93
N LEU A 307 -18.87 -1.31 -35.75
CA LEU A 307 -20.11 -0.55 -35.62
C LEU A 307 -20.02 0.84 -36.28
N SER A 308 -18.89 1.53 -36.13
CA SER A 308 -18.66 2.84 -36.74
C SER A 308 -18.66 2.75 -38.27
N LYS A 309 -18.06 1.69 -38.83
CA LYS A 309 -18.10 1.40 -40.27
C LYS A 309 -19.54 1.18 -40.75
N ASN A 310 -20.30 0.33 -40.07
CA ASN A 310 -21.70 0.07 -40.41
C ASN A 310 -22.56 1.35 -40.34
N ALA A 311 -22.33 2.19 -39.33
CA ALA A 311 -23.04 3.47 -39.19
C ALA A 311 -22.76 4.41 -40.38
N ALA A 312 -21.49 4.49 -40.83
CA ALA A 312 -21.12 5.29 -42.00
C ALA A 312 -21.76 4.74 -43.30
N GLU A 313 -21.80 3.42 -43.47
CA GLU A 313 -22.47 2.77 -44.61
C GLU A 313 -23.97 3.07 -44.63
N LEU A 314 -24.65 2.96 -43.48
CA LEU A 314 -26.06 3.31 -43.34
C LEU A 314 -26.33 4.80 -43.59
N GLN A 315 -25.42 5.69 -43.16
CA GLN A 315 -25.52 7.12 -43.43
C GLN A 315 -25.44 7.43 -44.93
N ILE A 316 -24.52 6.77 -45.65
CA ILE A 316 -24.42 6.89 -47.11
C ILE A 316 -25.71 6.39 -47.78
N GLN A 317 -26.24 5.25 -47.34
CA GLN A 317 -27.47 4.69 -47.87
C GLN A 317 -28.67 5.61 -47.64
N ALA A 318 -28.78 6.22 -46.46
CA ALA A 318 -29.82 7.21 -46.15
C ALA A 318 -29.76 8.42 -47.09
N HIS A 319 -28.56 8.96 -47.35
CA HIS A 319 -28.38 10.08 -48.27
C HIS A 319 -28.77 9.73 -49.72
N ILE A 320 -28.49 8.50 -50.17
CA ILE A 320 -28.90 8.02 -51.50
C ILE A 320 -30.43 7.98 -51.61
N TYR A 321 -31.11 7.45 -50.60
CA TYR A 321 -32.58 7.41 -50.59
C TYR A 321 -33.18 8.80 -50.51
N GLU A 322 -32.64 9.70 -49.69
CA GLU A 322 -33.07 11.09 -49.60
C GLU A 322 -32.99 11.79 -50.96
N SER A 323 -31.86 11.68 -51.66
CA SER A 323 -31.69 12.22 -53.02
C SER A 323 -32.70 11.63 -54.01
N THR A 324 -32.95 10.32 -53.93
CA THR A 324 -33.95 9.65 -54.78
C THR A 324 -35.36 10.17 -54.52
N VAL A 325 -35.73 10.38 -53.26
CA VAL A 325 -37.03 10.93 -52.86
C VAL A 325 -37.17 12.37 -53.36
N VAL A 326 -36.16 13.22 -53.17
CA VAL A 326 -36.16 14.61 -53.68
C VAL A 326 -36.35 14.65 -55.20
N ASN A 327 -35.68 13.76 -55.95
CA ASN A 327 -35.84 13.66 -57.40
C ASN A 327 -37.26 13.24 -57.81
N LYS A 328 -37.85 12.26 -57.10
CA LYS A 328 -39.23 11.83 -57.33
C LYS A 328 -40.23 12.94 -57.00
N GLU A 329 -40.01 13.68 -55.91
CA GLU A 329 -40.83 14.82 -55.52
C GLU A 329 -40.81 15.92 -56.59
N ALA A 330 -39.62 16.26 -57.11
CA ALA A 330 -39.49 17.23 -58.21
C ALA A 330 -40.23 16.78 -59.48
N SER A 331 -40.14 15.49 -59.84
CA SER A 331 -40.88 14.92 -60.97
C SER A 331 -42.39 14.95 -60.74
N LEU A 332 -42.85 14.68 -59.51
CA LEU A 332 -44.26 14.75 -59.13
C LEU A 332 -44.81 16.18 -59.24
N ILE A 333 -44.08 17.16 -58.72
CA ILE A 333 -44.43 18.58 -58.82
C ILE A 333 -44.54 19.02 -60.28
N GLN A 334 -43.60 18.60 -61.14
CA GLN A 334 -43.66 18.89 -62.58
C GLN A 334 -44.93 18.31 -63.22
N LYS A 335 -45.23 17.03 -62.95
CA LYS A 335 -46.45 16.39 -63.47
C LYS A 335 -47.72 17.11 -62.98
N GLU A 336 -47.73 17.59 -61.73
CA GLU A 336 -48.86 18.36 -61.22
C GLU A 336 -49.02 19.70 -61.95
N GLN A 337 -47.91 20.37 -62.30
CA GLN A 337 -47.93 21.59 -63.09
C GLN A 337 -48.46 21.34 -64.51
N ASP A 338 -47.99 20.27 -65.18
CA ASP A 338 -48.47 19.88 -66.51
C ASP A 338 -49.97 19.57 -66.49
N ILE A 339 -50.47 18.91 -65.43
CA ILE A 339 -51.91 18.65 -65.23
C ILE A 339 -52.68 19.97 -65.08
N LYS A 340 -52.15 20.96 -64.35
CA LYS A 340 -52.79 22.29 -64.21
C LYS A 340 -52.87 23.00 -65.55
N GLU A 341 -51.82 22.95 -66.35
CA GLU A 341 -51.79 23.52 -67.71
C GLU A 341 -52.79 22.83 -68.63
N LEU A 342 -52.81 21.49 -68.66
CA LEU A 342 -53.79 20.72 -69.44
C LEU A 342 -55.24 21.02 -69.03
N LYS A 343 -55.51 21.24 -67.74
CA LYS A 343 -56.84 21.68 -67.29
C LYS A 343 -57.21 23.05 -67.84
N LEU A 344 -56.26 24.00 -67.89
CA LEU A 344 -56.47 25.32 -68.47
C LEU A 344 -56.81 25.23 -69.96
N THR A 345 -56.04 24.45 -70.73
CA THR A 345 -56.28 24.28 -72.18
C THR A 345 -57.62 23.62 -72.47
N ILE A 346 -58.07 22.66 -71.64
CA ILE A 346 -59.41 22.08 -71.74
C ILE A 346 -60.51 23.15 -71.56
N VAL A 347 -60.34 24.07 -70.61
CA VAL A 347 -61.29 25.17 -70.37
C VAL A 347 -61.34 26.11 -71.58
N GLU A 348 -60.18 26.48 -72.14
CA GLU A 348 -60.07 27.31 -73.34
C GLU A 348 -60.72 26.65 -74.57
N CYS A 349 -60.44 25.37 -74.82
CA CYS A 349 -61.09 24.58 -75.86
C CYS A 349 -62.61 24.51 -75.66
N SER A 350 -63.07 24.31 -74.42
CA SER A 350 -64.50 24.28 -74.09
C SER A 350 -65.19 25.61 -74.39
N SER A 351 -64.55 26.73 -74.06
CA SER A 351 -65.02 28.09 -74.41
C SER A 351 -65.07 28.30 -75.93
N THR A 352 -64.06 27.82 -76.66
CA THR A 352 -64.01 27.87 -78.13
C THR A 352 -65.14 27.04 -78.76
N ILE A 353 -65.40 25.85 -78.22
CA ILE A 353 -66.53 25.02 -78.67
C ILE A 353 -67.85 25.73 -78.42
N GLU A 354 -68.03 26.36 -77.26
CA GLU A 354 -69.28 27.05 -76.92
C GLU A 354 -69.52 28.28 -77.80
N THR A 355 -68.49 29.09 -78.05
CA THR A 355 -68.56 30.21 -79.00
C THR A 355 -68.96 29.73 -80.41
N LEU A 356 -68.29 28.70 -80.94
CA LEU A 356 -68.65 28.09 -82.22
C LEU A 356 -70.09 27.54 -82.25
N ARG A 357 -70.59 26.94 -81.15
CA ARG A 357 -71.99 26.50 -81.06
C ARG A 357 -72.96 27.68 -81.16
N THR A 358 -72.67 28.81 -80.51
CA THR A 358 -73.52 30.00 -80.59
C THR A 358 -73.53 30.60 -81.99
N GLU A 359 -72.38 30.66 -82.65
CA GLU A 359 -72.27 31.13 -84.05
C GLU A 359 -73.04 30.22 -84.99
N LYS A 360 -72.90 28.89 -84.86
CA LYS A 360 -73.68 27.91 -85.62
C LYS A 360 -75.19 28.13 -85.43
N LYS A 361 -75.64 28.36 -84.19
CA LYS A 361 -77.06 28.62 -83.89
C LYS A 361 -77.55 29.91 -84.57
N LYS A 362 -76.81 31.01 -84.44
CA LYS A 362 -77.13 32.29 -85.11
C LYS A 362 -77.21 32.13 -86.63
N LEU A 363 -76.26 31.40 -87.22
CA LEU A 363 -76.26 31.15 -88.66
C LEU A 363 -77.49 30.33 -89.10
N LEU A 364 -77.90 29.34 -88.30
CA LEU A 364 -79.09 28.53 -88.55
C LEU A 364 -80.37 29.36 -88.46
N GLU A 365 -80.49 30.23 -87.44
CA GLU A 365 -81.60 31.19 -87.29
C GLU A 365 -81.67 32.15 -88.48
N ASN A 366 -80.54 32.73 -88.90
CA ASN A 366 -80.46 33.59 -90.09
C ASN A 366 -80.89 32.85 -91.37
N MET A 367 -80.45 31.60 -91.54
CA MET A 367 -80.84 30.76 -92.68
C MET A 367 -82.34 30.47 -92.68
N GLN A 368 -82.92 30.17 -91.51
CA GLN A 368 -84.35 29.93 -91.37
C GLN A 368 -85.18 31.20 -91.63
N HIS A 369 -84.71 32.35 -91.16
CA HIS A 369 -85.34 33.65 -91.44
C HIS A 369 -85.34 33.96 -92.94
N MET A 370 -84.19 33.78 -93.62
CA MET A 370 -84.08 33.93 -95.08
C MET A 370 -85.02 32.98 -95.83
N GLN A 371 -85.16 31.74 -95.35
CA GLN A 371 -86.13 30.79 -95.91
C GLN A 371 -87.58 31.26 -95.72
N GLN A 372 -87.94 31.79 -94.55
CA GLN A 372 -89.27 32.35 -94.30
C GLN A 372 -89.56 33.57 -95.18
N GLU A 373 -88.57 34.44 -95.39
CA GLU A 373 -88.68 35.62 -96.25
C GLU A 373 -88.88 35.23 -97.74
N LEU A 374 -88.16 34.20 -98.20
CA LEU A 374 -88.37 33.61 -99.54
C LEU A 374 -89.79 33.04 -99.71
N ILE A 375 -90.31 32.35 -98.68
CA ILE A 375 -91.69 31.84 -98.67
C ILE A 375 -92.72 32.98 -98.68
N ALA A 376 -92.49 34.05 -97.90
CA ALA A 376 -93.39 35.21 -97.81
C ALA A 376 -93.49 36.02 -99.10
N ASN A 377 -92.42 36.05 -99.90
CA ASN A 377 -92.38 36.71 -101.21
C ASN A 377 -93.00 35.89 -102.36
N GLY A 378 -93.76 34.82 -102.05
CA GLY A 378 -94.54 34.05 -103.04
C GLY A 378 -93.74 33.03 -103.85
N LEU A 379 -92.46 32.80 -103.52
CA LEU A 379 -91.61 31.79 -104.15
C LEU A 379 -91.65 30.49 -103.32
N SER A 380 -92.70 29.68 -103.48
CA SER A 380 -92.74 28.36 -102.84
C SER A 380 -91.75 27.41 -103.50
N PHE A 381 -90.60 27.19 -102.88
CA PHE A 381 -89.74 26.02 -103.16
C PHE A 381 -89.51 25.22 -101.87
N PRO A 382 -89.83 23.91 -101.84
CA PRO A 382 -89.48 23.04 -100.73
C PRO A 382 -87.99 22.67 -100.82
N LEU A 383 -87.10 23.62 -100.53
CA LEU A 383 -85.74 23.29 -100.11
C LEU A 383 -85.84 22.91 -98.63
N PHE A 384 -86.17 21.64 -98.37
CA PHE A 384 -85.68 20.78 -97.27
C PHE A 384 -86.57 19.53 -97.15
N SER A 385 -86.71 18.75 -98.22
CA SER A 385 -86.69 17.30 -98.06
C SER A 385 -85.23 16.86 -98.11
N LYS A 386 -84.71 16.28 -97.03
CA LYS A 386 -83.40 15.62 -96.93
C LYS A 386 -82.15 16.52 -97.02
N PHE A 387 -81.84 17.18 -95.90
CA PHE A 387 -80.46 17.12 -95.38
C PHE A 387 -80.38 16.03 -94.30
N ASN A 388 -80.84 14.85 -94.70
CA ASN A 388 -80.53 13.57 -94.05
C ASN A 388 -79.82 12.71 -95.11
N SER A 389 -78.96 13.34 -95.92
CA SER A 389 -77.93 12.62 -96.64
C SER A 389 -76.83 12.37 -95.61
N ASN A 390 -76.84 11.18 -95.02
CA ASN A 390 -75.72 10.27 -95.14
C ASN A 390 -74.43 10.97 -95.59
N VAL A 391 -73.82 11.76 -94.70
CA VAL A 391 -72.37 11.83 -94.69
C VAL A 391 -71.97 10.42 -94.26
N PRO A 392 -71.15 9.71 -95.04
CA PRO A 392 -70.87 8.31 -94.81
C PRO A 392 -70.42 8.11 -93.36
N GLU A 393 -71.13 7.20 -92.74
CA GLU A 393 -70.88 6.47 -91.50
C GLU A 393 -69.51 5.79 -91.57
N GLY A 394 -68.43 6.57 -91.62
CA GLY A 394 -67.10 6.05 -91.95
C GLY A 394 -65.90 6.76 -91.33
N ILE A 395 -66.06 7.93 -90.68
CA ILE A 395 -64.89 8.62 -90.08
C ILE A 395 -65.15 9.15 -88.66
N ASN A 396 -66.40 9.25 -88.20
CA ASN A 396 -66.72 9.83 -86.89
C ASN A 396 -67.36 8.81 -85.93
N SER A 397 -67.02 7.53 -86.06
CA SER A 397 -67.44 6.55 -85.07
C SER A 397 -66.49 6.67 -83.88
N LEU A 398 -67.05 6.88 -82.70
CA LEU A 398 -66.40 6.70 -81.39
C LEU A 398 -65.54 5.40 -81.35
N HIS A 399 -65.88 4.42 -82.19
CA HIS A 399 -65.14 3.19 -82.38
C HIS A 399 -63.76 3.34 -83.01
N CYS A 400 -63.55 4.21 -84.01
CA CYS A 400 -62.23 4.46 -84.61
C CYS A 400 -61.33 5.28 -83.67
N GLU A 401 -61.90 6.23 -82.94
CA GLU A 401 -61.15 6.99 -81.92
C GLU A 401 -60.80 6.11 -80.70
N LEU A 402 -61.70 5.20 -80.28
CA LEU A 402 -61.42 4.22 -79.23
C LEU A 402 -60.38 3.18 -79.68
N GLU A 403 -60.38 2.78 -80.95
CA GLU A 403 -59.41 1.82 -81.50
C GLU A 403 -58.03 2.47 -81.71
N LEU A 404 -57.96 3.77 -82.03
CA LEU A 404 -56.72 4.57 -82.01
C LEU A 404 -56.19 4.85 -80.59
N ALA A 405 -57.08 5.03 -79.61
CA ALA A 405 -56.69 5.14 -78.20
C ALA A 405 -56.26 3.80 -77.59
N GLN A 406 -56.84 2.67 -78.04
CA GLN A 406 -56.47 1.32 -77.62
C GLN A 406 -55.22 0.79 -78.33
N SER A 407 -54.91 1.26 -79.55
CA SER A 407 -53.68 0.92 -80.28
C SER A 407 -52.47 1.78 -79.91
N SER A 408 -52.62 2.73 -78.98
CA SER A 408 -51.50 3.30 -78.24
C SER A 408 -50.97 2.26 -77.23
N GLU A 409 -50.21 1.31 -77.77
CA GLU A 409 -49.60 0.15 -77.10
C GLU A 409 -48.51 0.54 -76.07
N ILE A 410 -48.27 1.84 -75.89
CA ILE A 410 -47.26 2.40 -74.99
C ILE A 410 -47.79 2.50 -73.56
N THR A 411 -49.09 2.79 -73.35
CA THR A 411 -49.60 2.97 -72.00
C THR A 411 -49.92 1.65 -71.28
N LYS A 412 -50.63 0.70 -71.89
CA LYS A 412 -51.11 -0.50 -71.16
C LYS A 412 -49.97 -1.40 -70.65
N THR A 413 -48.91 -1.56 -71.45
CA THR A 413 -47.76 -2.41 -71.14
C THR A 413 -46.86 -1.79 -70.05
N GLU A 414 -46.77 -0.46 -69.99
CA GLU A 414 -46.05 0.27 -68.93
C GLU A 414 -46.82 0.23 -67.60
N TRP A 415 -48.15 0.37 -67.61
CA TRP A 415 -48.95 0.27 -66.38
C TRP A 415 -48.95 -1.15 -65.80
N THR A 416 -49.05 -2.20 -66.64
CA THR A 416 -49.00 -3.59 -66.16
C THR A 416 -47.59 -4.01 -65.72
N SER A 417 -46.54 -3.55 -66.41
CA SER A 417 -45.16 -3.84 -65.97
C SER A 417 -44.78 -3.08 -64.70
N LEU A 418 -45.27 -1.85 -64.51
CA LEU A 418 -45.07 -1.11 -63.27
C LEU A 418 -45.81 -1.75 -62.10
N ASP A 419 -47.05 -2.23 -62.30
CA ASP A 419 -47.85 -2.94 -61.30
C ASP A 419 -47.21 -4.29 -60.90
N GLU A 420 -46.78 -5.09 -61.88
CA GLU A 420 -46.08 -6.36 -61.62
C GLU A 420 -44.70 -6.17 -60.94
N THR A 421 -44.00 -5.07 -61.25
CA THR A 421 -42.70 -4.77 -60.62
C THR A 421 -42.90 -4.27 -59.19
N LEU A 422 -43.92 -3.44 -58.96
CA LEU A 422 -44.28 -2.94 -57.63
C LEU A 422 -44.73 -4.09 -56.73
N ASP A 423 -45.58 -4.99 -57.22
CA ASP A 423 -46.01 -6.19 -56.48
C ASP A 423 -44.82 -7.11 -56.16
N ARG A 424 -43.87 -7.26 -57.08
CA ARG A 424 -42.64 -8.04 -56.85
C ARG A 424 -41.73 -7.39 -55.82
N GLU A 425 -41.56 -6.07 -55.83
CA GLU A 425 -40.75 -5.35 -54.83
C GLU A 425 -41.41 -5.34 -53.45
N VAL A 426 -42.74 -5.20 -53.39
CA VAL A 426 -43.53 -5.29 -52.15
C VAL A 426 -43.45 -6.70 -51.57
N LEU A 427 -43.49 -7.75 -52.38
CA LEU A 427 -43.26 -9.13 -51.95
C LEU A 427 -41.85 -9.33 -51.38
N VAL A 428 -40.82 -8.72 -51.96
CA VAL A 428 -39.44 -8.80 -51.45
C VAL A 428 -39.27 -8.01 -50.14
N LEU A 429 -39.96 -6.88 -49.97
CA LEU A 429 -39.94 -6.09 -48.73
C LEU A 429 -40.73 -6.75 -47.60
N LEU A 430 -41.87 -7.38 -47.91
CA LEU A 430 -42.67 -8.16 -46.95
C LEU A 430 -41.97 -9.45 -46.50
N GLN A 431 -40.99 -9.94 -47.26
CA GLN A 431 -40.26 -11.17 -46.93
C GLN A 431 -39.28 -11.00 -45.75
N GLY A 432 -38.95 -9.76 -45.36
CA GLY A 432 -38.21 -9.44 -44.14
C GLY A 432 -36.83 -10.12 -43.99
N PRO A 433 -36.03 -9.72 -42.98
CA PRO A 433 -34.73 -10.35 -42.70
C PRO A 433 -34.84 -11.80 -42.16
N GLU A 434 -36.05 -12.26 -41.83
CA GLU A 434 -36.30 -13.61 -41.29
C GLU A 434 -36.03 -14.72 -42.33
N TYR A 435 -36.32 -14.50 -43.61
CA TYR A 435 -36.05 -15.50 -44.66
C TYR A 435 -34.54 -15.70 -44.93
N ALA A 436 -33.75 -14.64 -44.80
CA ALA A 436 -32.28 -14.74 -44.82
C ALA A 436 -31.75 -15.44 -43.55
N GLY A 437 -32.39 -15.19 -42.41
CA GLY A 437 -32.12 -15.87 -41.14
C GLY A 437 -32.39 -17.38 -41.19
N GLU A 438 -33.45 -17.84 -41.84
CA GLU A 438 -33.75 -19.27 -41.97
C GLU A 438 -32.77 -20.02 -42.89
N LYS A 439 -32.33 -19.40 -43.99
CA LYS A 439 -31.26 -19.97 -44.84
C LYS A 439 -29.94 -20.04 -44.09
N PHE A 440 -29.59 -19.01 -43.33
CA PHE A 440 -28.40 -19.01 -42.48
C PHE A 440 -28.49 -20.08 -41.37
N LYS A 441 -29.65 -20.20 -40.73
CA LYS A 441 -29.94 -21.23 -39.71
C LYS A 441 -29.81 -22.64 -40.29
N THR A 442 -30.32 -22.87 -41.50
CA THR A 442 -30.20 -24.16 -42.22
C THR A 442 -28.74 -24.48 -42.56
N VAL A 443 -27.97 -23.49 -43.02
CA VAL A 443 -26.52 -23.65 -43.30
C VAL A 443 -25.73 -23.95 -42.02
N MET A 444 -26.03 -23.26 -40.93
CA MET A 444 -25.41 -23.51 -39.63
C MET A 444 -25.77 -24.89 -39.08
N GLN A 445 -27.02 -25.33 -39.24
CA GLN A 445 -27.48 -26.65 -38.80
C GLN A 445 -26.82 -27.78 -39.61
N ASN A 446 -26.62 -27.58 -40.92
CA ASN A 446 -25.86 -28.51 -41.77
C ASN A 446 -24.37 -28.58 -41.42
N LEU A 447 -23.74 -27.47 -41.02
CA LEU A 447 -22.35 -27.45 -40.55
C LEU A 447 -22.18 -28.14 -39.19
N VAL A 448 -23.17 -28.00 -38.30
CA VAL A 448 -23.19 -28.68 -37.00
C VAL A 448 -23.46 -30.18 -37.15
N SER A 449 -24.37 -30.59 -38.04
CA SER A 449 -24.62 -32.00 -38.35
C SER A 449 -23.49 -32.65 -39.16
N GLY A 450 -22.79 -31.91 -40.03
CA GLY A 450 -21.62 -32.39 -40.77
C GLY A 450 -20.40 -32.70 -39.87
N ARG A 451 -20.30 -32.05 -38.70
CA ARG A 451 -19.28 -32.38 -37.68
C ARG A 451 -19.61 -33.64 -36.87
N ALA A 452 -20.85 -34.10 -36.87
CA ALA A 452 -21.26 -35.31 -36.15
C ALA A 452 -20.98 -36.63 -36.92
N HIS A 453 -20.43 -36.55 -38.14
CA HIS A 453 -20.02 -37.72 -38.94
C HIS A 453 -18.50 -37.83 -39.15
N VAL A 454 -17.72 -37.04 -38.41
CA VAL A 454 -16.28 -37.20 -38.28
C VAL A 454 -15.95 -37.24 -36.79
N ASN A 455 -16.32 -38.36 -36.16
CA ASN A 455 -15.72 -38.88 -34.93
C ASN A 455 -15.85 -40.39 -34.95
#